data_AF-A0A3U3FPT5-F1
#
_entry.id   AF-A0A3U3FPT5-F1
#
_cell.length_a   1.000
_cell.length_b   1.000
_cell.length_c   1.000
_cell.angle_alpha   90.00
_cell.angle_beta   90.00
_cell.angle_gamma   90.00
#
_symmetry.space_group_name_H-M   'P 1'
#
loop_
_entity.id
_entity.type
_entity.pdbx_description
1 polymer ?
#
loop_
_entity_poly.entity_id
_entity_poly.type
_entity_poly.pdbx_seq_one_letter_code
_entity_poly.pdbx_strand_id
1 'polypeptide(L)' 'MISLEDASLTKKGIVKLSSATDSDSEALAATPKAVHAVMD' A
#
# COMPACT_ATOMS: atom_id res chain seq x y z
N MET A 1 -6.45 -15.38 -20.12
CA MET A 1 -6.08 -15.18 -18.71
C MET A 1 -5.58 -13.75 -18.59
N ILE A 2 -6.20 -12.93 -17.74
CA ILE A 2 -5.71 -11.58 -17.45
C ILE A 2 -4.77 -11.73 -16.24
N SER A 3 -3.47 -11.53 -16.45
CA SER A 3 -2.51 -11.46 -15.36
C SER A 3 -2.62 -10.08 -14.71
N LEU A 4 -2.93 -10.05 -13.42
CA LEU A 4 -2.90 -8.85 -12.62
C LEU A 4 -1.47 -8.69 -12.08
N GLU A 5 -0.83 -7.60 -12.45
CA GLU A 5 0.55 -7.31 -12.08
C GLU A 5 0.57 -6.34 -10.90
N ASP A 6 1.55 -6.51 -10.01
CA ASP A 6 1.72 -5.61 -8.87
C ASP A 6 2.23 -4.23 -9.32
N ALA A 7 1.81 -3.19 -8.60
CA ALA A 7 2.31 -1.85 -8.86
C ALA A 7 3.73 -1.67 -8.33
N SER A 8 4.47 -0.76 -8.97
CA SER A 8 5.74 -0.22 -8.48
C SER A 8 5.81 1.27 -8.78
N LEU A 9 6.88 1.93 -8.37
CA LEU A 9 7.10 3.35 -8.66
C LEU A 9 7.19 3.66 -10.17
N THR A 10 7.54 2.68 -10.99
CA THR A 10 7.72 2.85 -12.45
C THR A 10 6.72 2.07 -13.28
N LYS A 11 5.86 1.25 -12.67
CA LYS A 11 4.88 0.40 -13.36
C LYS A 11 3.54 0.44 -12.66
N LYS A 12 2.48 0.75 -13.42
CA LYS A 12 1.10 0.66 -12.93
C LYS A 12 0.74 -0.80 -12.65
N GLY A 13 -0.03 -1.04 -11.61
CA GLY A 13 -0.49 -2.36 -11.20
C GLY A 13 -1.48 -2.27 -10.04
N ILE A 14 -1.69 -3.38 -9.34
CA ILE A 14 -2.57 -3.44 -8.15
C ILE A 14 -1.72 -3.55 -6.89
N VAL A 15 -2.21 -2.99 -5.79
CA VAL A 15 -1.64 -3.14 -4.45
C VAL A 15 -2.74 -3.50 -3.45
N LYS A 16 -2.37 -4.18 -2.37
CA LYS A 16 -3.26 -4.38 -1.20
C LYS A 16 -3.08 -3.23 -0.22
N LEU A 17 -4.10 -3.01 0.59
CA LEU A 17 -4.18 -1.91 1.54
C LEU A 17 -3.91 -2.40 2.96
N SER A 18 -3.08 -1.68 3.71
CA SER A 18 -2.79 -1.95 5.13
C SER A 18 -3.16 -0.76 6.00
N SER A 19 -3.64 -1.05 7.22
CA SER A 19 -3.90 -0.05 8.26
C SER A 19 -2.96 -0.17 9.46
N ALA A 20 -1.87 -0.93 9.34
CA ALA A 20 -0.81 -0.96 10.34
C ALA A 20 -0.10 0.40 10.39
N THR A 21 0.29 0.85 11.59
CA THR A 21 0.95 2.14 11.84
C THR A 21 2.47 2.03 11.92
N ASP A 22 3.01 0.81 11.96
CA ASP A 22 4.42 0.43 12.16
C ASP A 22 4.91 -0.51 11.05
N SER A 23 4.32 -0.42 9.86
CA SER A 23 4.63 -1.32 8.74
C SER A 23 5.78 -0.78 7.87
N ASP A 24 6.83 -1.60 7.72
CA ASP A 24 7.96 -1.36 6.80
C ASP A 24 7.71 -1.91 5.37
N SER A 25 6.50 -2.39 5.08
CA SER A 25 6.18 -3.00 3.78
C SER A 25 6.16 -2.00 2.64
N GLU A 26 7.00 -2.21 1.62
CA GLU A 26 6.98 -1.43 0.38
C GLU A 26 5.94 -1.93 -0.65
N ALA A 27 5.33 -3.10 -0.41
CA ALA A 27 4.36 -3.72 -1.32
C ALA A 27 2.89 -3.35 -1.02
N LEU A 28 2.61 -2.82 0.18
CA LEU A 28 1.27 -2.46 0.63
C LEU A 28 1.10 -0.95 0.66
N ALA A 29 -0.06 -0.46 0.20
CA ALA A 29 -0.40 0.95 0.37
C ALA A 29 -0.92 1.21 1.79
N ALA A 30 -0.56 2.37 2.36
CA ALA A 30 -1.11 2.83 3.63
C ALA A 30 -2.56 3.37 3.47
N THR A 31 -3.43 3.11 4.44
CA THR A 31 -4.74 3.79 4.53
C THR A 31 -4.61 5.20 5.09
N PRO A 32 -5.57 6.10 4.79
CA PRO A 32 -5.71 7.37 5.51
C PRO A 32 -5.82 7.17 7.03
N LYS A 33 -6.43 6.07 7.48
CA LYS A 33 -6.51 5.71 8.90
C LYS A 33 -5.13 5.50 9.54
N ALA A 34 -4.25 4.72 8.90
CA ALA A 34 -2.89 4.49 9.40
C ALA A 34 -2.08 5.79 9.44
N VAL A 35 -2.20 6.62 8.40
CA VAL A 35 -1.49 7.91 8.33
C VAL A 35 -1.96 8.85 9.43
N HIS A 36 -3.28 8.97 9.63
CA HIS A 36 -3.86 9.80 10.69
C HIS A 36 -3.37 9.38 12.07
N ALA A 37 -3.43 8.09 12.41
CA ALA A 37 -3.04 7.58 13.73
C ALA A 37 -1.57 7.81 14.09
N VAL A 38 -0.68 8.01 13.11
CA VAL A 38 0.75 8.34 13.35
C VAL A 38 0.97 9.86 13.39
N MET A 39 0.09 10.65 12.76
CA MET A 39 0.24 12.11 12.63
C MET A 39 -0.64 12.91 13.61
N ASP A 40 -1.50 12.26 14.38
CA ASP A 40 -2.25 12.83 15.50
C ASP A 40 -1.36 13.29 16.66
#